data_AF-A0A673FWE0-F1
#
_entry.id   AF-A0A673FWE0-F1
#
_cell.length_a   1.000
_cell.length_b   1.000
_cell.length_c   1.000
_cell.angle_alpha   90.00
_cell.angle_beta   90.00
_cell.angle_gamma   90.00
#
_symmetry.space_group_name_H-M   'P 1'
#
loop_
_entity.id
_entity.type
_entity.pdbx_description
1 polymer ?
#
loop_
_entity_poly.entity_id
_entity_poly.type
_entity_poly.pdbx_seq_one_letter_code
_entity_poly.pdbx_strand_id
1 'polypeptide(L)'
;MSLEVACLSFRQPYATLVLNGVKTIESRWRPLLSERRNCTLAVHIAQKSWEGEDWRLVLTERLGMTTVQTEQLLESGERFGRGVILQFWCLPPSQYNVQRHMHSHQC
;
A
#
# COMPACT_ATOMS: atom_id res chain seq x y z
N MET A 1 -18.40 17.51 -12.63
CA MET A 1 -17.99 16.24 -13.26
C MET A 1 -17.36 15.38 -12.18
N SER A 2 -17.94 14.23 -11.85
CA SER A 2 -17.38 13.25 -10.91
C SER A 2 -16.55 12.23 -11.70
N LEU A 3 -15.39 11.86 -11.15
CA LEU A 3 -14.48 10.88 -11.75
C LEU A 3 -14.68 9.56 -11.00
N GLU A 4 -15.16 8.54 -11.68
CA GLU A 4 -15.32 7.21 -11.09
C GLU A 4 -14.02 6.43 -11.20
N VAL A 5 -13.50 6.03 -10.06
CA VAL A 5 -12.23 5.31 -9.93
C VAL A 5 -12.40 4.19 -8.92
N ALA A 6 -11.73 3.07 -9.19
CA ALA A 6 -11.68 2.04 -8.17
C ALA A 6 -10.83 2.47 -6.99
N CYS A 7 -11.28 2.12 -5.80
CA CYS A 7 -10.66 2.48 -4.56
C CYS A 7 -10.24 1.22 -3.80
N LEU A 8 -9.01 1.21 -3.29
CA LEU A 8 -8.52 0.17 -2.41
C LEU A 8 -8.19 0.76 -1.04
N SER A 9 -8.68 0.08 0.00
CA SER A 9 -8.47 0.48 1.39
C SER A 9 -7.19 -0.16 1.94
N PHE A 10 -6.34 0.67 2.54
CA PHE A 10 -5.07 0.30 3.15
C PHE A 10 -5.07 0.69 4.63
N ARG A 11 -4.63 -0.23 5.49
CA ARG A 11 -4.43 0.07 6.91
C ARG A 11 -3.09 0.76 7.12
N GLN A 12 -2.99 1.62 8.13
CA GLN A 12 -1.70 2.20 8.51
C GLN A 12 -0.79 1.13 9.14
N PRO A 13 0.52 1.12 8.84
CA PRO A 13 1.25 2.16 8.11
C PRO A 13 1.35 1.94 6.59
N TYR A 14 0.80 0.86 6.04
CA TYR A 14 0.95 0.52 4.62
C TYR A 14 0.37 1.57 3.68
N ALA A 15 -0.69 2.28 4.07
CA ALA A 15 -1.20 3.41 3.30
C ALA A 15 -0.11 4.48 3.11
N THR A 16 0.57 4.85 4.19
CA THR A 16 1.70 5.79 4.18
C THR A 16 2.85 5.30 3.31
N LEU A 17 3.20 4.01 3.40
CA LEU A 17 4.27 3.44 2.60
C LEU A 17 3.97 3.49 1.10
N VAL A 18 2.71 3.26 0.71
CA VAL A 18 2.29 3.34 -0.70
C VAL A 18 2.27 4.80 -1.18
N LEU A 19 1.70 5.71 -0.40
CA LEU A 19 1.60 7.14 -0.76
C LEU A 19 2.97 7.81 -0.87
N ASN A 20 3.94 7.42 -0.02
CA ASN A 20 5.32 7.91 -0.09
C ASN A 20 6.20 7.11 -1.06
N GLY A 21 5.65 6.15 -1.82
CA GLY A 21 6.40 5.36 -2.80
C GLY A 21 7.40 4.35 -2.22
N VAL A 22 7.43 4.16 -0.90
CA VAL A 22 8.29 3.17 -0.22
C VAL A 22 7.81 1.75 -0.51
N LYS A 23 6.50 1.52 -0.49
CA LYS A 23 5.88 0.25 -0.87
C LYS A 23 5.38 0.32 -2.31
N THR A 24 6.12 -0.33 -3.20
CA THR A 24 5.79 -0.39 -4.64
C THR A 24 5.09 -1.67 -5.06
N ILE A 25 5.09 -2.70 -4.20
CA ILE A 25 4.46 -4.02 -4.41
C ILE A 25 3.34 -4.23 -3.37
N GLU A 26 2.12 -4.54 -3.81
CA GLU A 26 0.93 -4.76 -2.98
C GLU A 26 0.56 -6.25 -2.97
N SER A 27 0.40 -6.78 -1.76
CA SER A 27 0.14 -8.18 -1.50
C SER A 27 -1.26 -8.35 -0.92
N ARG A 28 -2.05 -9.25 -1.49
CA ARG A 28 -3.41 -9.59 -1.04
C ARG A 28 -3.63 -11.09 -1.19
N TRP A 29 -4.42 -11.65 -0.28
CA TRP A 29 -4.84 -13.05 -0.32
C TRP A 29 -5.69 -13.42 -1.55
N ARG A 30 -6.27 -12.43 -2.22
CA ARG A 30 -7.05 -12.61 -3.45
C ARG A 30 -6.46 -11.72 -4.55
N PRO A 31 -6.43 -12.17 -5.81
CA PRO A 31 -5.82 -11.43 -6.93
C PRO A 31 -6.74 -10.29 -7.44
N LEU A 32 -7.23 -9.43 -6.55
CA LEU A 32 -8.19 -8.36 -6.85
C LEU A 32 -7.65 -7.30 -7.82
N LEU A 33 -6.32 -7.20 -7.97
CA LEU A 33 -5.68 -6.20 -8.83
C LEU A 33 -5.26 -6.79 -10.19
N SER A 34 -5.45 -8.09 -10.40
CA SER A 34 -5.07 -8.78 -11.63
C SER A 34 -5.83 -8.28 -12.87
N GLU A 35 -7.09 -7.88 -12.67
CA GLU A 35 -7.99 -7.34 -13.70
C GLU A 35 -7.83 -5.82 -13.90
N ARG A 36 -7.16 -5.11 -12.98
CA ARG A 36 -7.02 -3.64 -13.01
C ARG A 36 -5.66 -3.20 -13.53
N ARG A 37 -5.18 -3.87 -14.58
CA ARG A 37 -3.84 -3.62 -15.12
C ARG A 37 -3.74 -2.25 -15.77
N ASN A 38 -2.66 -1.54 -15.47
CA ASN A 38 -2.36 -0.20 -15.96
C ASN A 38 -3.46 0.82 -15.63
N CYS A 39 -4.26 0.53 -14.60
CA CYS A 39 -5.29 1.43 -14.11
C CYS A 39 -4.78 2.24 -12.93
N THR A 40 -5.37 3.42 -12.80
CA THR A 40 -5.20 4.32 -11.68
C THR A 40 -6.22 3.97 -10.60
N LEU A 41 -5.78 3.75 -9.36
CA LEU A 41 -6.64 3.42 -8.23
C LEU A 41 -6.58 4.50 -7.15
N ALA A 42 -7.72 4.85 -6.58
CA ALA A 42 -7.74 5.63 -5.35
C ALA A 42 -7.24 4.80 -4.16
N VAL A 43 -6.40 5.44 -3.35
CA VAL A 43 -5.93 4.93 -2.06
C VAL A 43 -6.80 5.51 -0.96
N HIS A 44 -7.51 4.64 -0.25
CA HIS A 44 -8.27 4.98 0.95
C HIS A 44 -7.50 4.56 2.21
N ILE A 45 -7.37 5.47 3.17
CA ILE A 45 -6.77 5.18 4.47
C ILE A 45 -7.83 4.59 5.40
N ALA A 46 -7.68 3.32 5.77
CA ALA A 46 -8.57 2.66 6.71
C ALA A 46 -8.44 3.25 8.12
N GLN A 47 -9.56 3.26 8.86
CA GLN A 47 -9.58 3.68 10.28
C GLN A 47 -8.72 2.79 11.18
N LYS A 48 -8.77 1.47 10.95
CA LYS A 48 -7.99 0.51 11.74
C LYS A 48 -6.54 0.46 11.27
N SER A 49 -5.62 0.44 12.23
CA SER A 49 -4.21 0.12 11.98
C SER A 49 -4.04 -1.34 11.58
N TRP A 50 -2.92 -1.63 10.93
CA TRP A 50 -2.43 -2.99 10.72
C TRP A 50 -2.09 -3.62 12.06
N GLU A 51 -2.27 -4.94 12.13
CA GLU A 51 -1.98 -5.72 13.33
C GLU A 51 -0.54 -6.23 13.20
N GLY A 52 0.34 -5.76 14.08
CA GLY A 52 1.75 -6.15 14.13
C GLY A 52 2.73 -5.09 13.62
N GLU A 53 4.00 -5.26 13.99
CA GLU A 53 5.08 -4.28 13.78
C GLU A 53 6.21 -4.81 12.88
N ASP A 54 6.03 -5.98 12.24
CA ASP A 54 7.08 -6.61 11.40
C ASP A 54 7.54 -5.72 10.23
N TRP A 55 6.66 -4.81 9.78
CA TRP A 55 6.99 -3.82 8.76
C TRP A 55 8.14 -2.91 9.20
N ARG A 56 8.33 -2.65 10.51
CA ARG A 56 9.46 -1.86 11.02
C ARG A 56 10.79 -2.50 10.69
N LEU A 57 10.90 -3.81 10.92
CA LEU A 57 12.12 -4.58 10.63
C LEU A 57 12.44 -4.53 9.13
N VAL A 58 11.43 -4.58 8.27
CA VAL A 58 11.64 -4.42 6.82
C VAL A 58 12.20 -3.04 6.49
N LEU A 59 11.68 -1.96 7.10
CA LEU A 59 12.19 -0.61 6.88
C LEU A 59 13.63 -0.44 7.39
N THR A 60 13.93 -0.97 8.57
CA THR A 60 15.25 -0.78 9.20
C THR A 60 16.30 -1.72 8.63
N GLU A 61 16.01 -3.02 8.49
CA GLU A 61 16.99 -4.03 8.09
C GLU A 61 17.15 -4.15 6.58
N ARG A 62 16.05 -4.01 5.81
CA ARG A 62 16.11 -4.16 4.35
C ARG A 62 16.27 -2.84 3.61
N LEU A 63 15.64 -1.77 4.09
CA LEU A 63 15.76 -0.44 3.48
C LEU A 63 16.81 0.45 4.18
N GLY A 64 17.39 0.00 5.29
CA GLY A 64 18.43 0.75 6.00
C GLY A 64 17.92 2.06 6.62
N MET A 65 16.61 2.22 6.81
CA MET A 65 16.06 3.43 7.39
C MET A 65 16.44 3.53 8.86
N THR A 66 16.90 4.71 9.28
CA THR A 66 17.10 5.01 10.69
C THR A 66 15.75 5.13 11.41
N THR A 67 15.76 5.03 12.74
CA THR A 67 14.56 5.26 13.55
C THR A 67 13.95 6.63 13.28
N VAL A 68 14.77 7.66 13.15
CA VAL A 68 14.31 9.04 12.88
C VAL A 68 13.59 9.13 11.52
N GLN A 69 14.17 8.53 10.47
CA GLN A 69 13.54 8.50 9.14
C GLN A 69 12.23 7.71 9.15
N THR A 70 12.18 6.63 9.93
CA THR A 70 10.98 5.81 10.08
C THR A 70 9.86 6.60 10.74
N GLU A 71 10.14 7.31 11.85
CA GLU A 71 9.13 8.13 12.52
C GLU A 71 8.65 9.30 11.65
N GLN A 72 9.56 9.99 10.95
CA GLN A 72 9.19 11.05 10.00
C GLN A 72 8.29 10.54 8.87
N LEU A 73 8.58 9.33 8.37
CA LEU A 73 7.74 8.68 7.37
C LEU A 73 6.33 8.43 7.91
N LEU A 74 6.20 7.89 9.12
CA LEU A 74 4.90 7.62 9.76
C LEU A 74 4.11 8.91 10.00
N GLU A 75 4.76 9.95 10.52
CA GLU A 75 4.16 11.27 10.77
C GLU A 75 3.61 11.89 9.48
N SER A 76 4.34 11.77 8.37
CA SER A 76 3.90 12.27 7.07
C SER A 76 2.57 11.66 6.60
N GLY A 77 2.33 10.41 7.00
CA GLY A 77 1.14 9.66 6.63
C GLY A 77 -0.08 9.92 7.50
N GLU A 78 0.13 10.17 8.79
CA GLU A 78 -0.94 10.52 9.73
C GLU A 78 -1.42 11.97 9.55
N ARG A 79 -0.63 12.83 8.88
CA ARG A 79 -1.02 14.22 8.55
C ARG A 79 -2.38 14.32 7.86
N PHE A 80 -2.73 13.32 7.05
CA PHE A 80 -3.99 13.30 6.31
C PHE A 80 -5.15 12.70 7.10
N GLY A 81 -4.89 12.17 8.30
CA GLY A 81 -5.86 11.45 9.10
C GLY A 81 -6.28 10.11 8.50
N ARG A 82 -7.39 9.57 8.99
CA ARG A 82 -7.92 8.25 8.61
C ARG A 82 -9.34 8.38 8.09
N GLY A 83 -9.74 7.47 7.20
CA GLY A 83 -11.04 7.51 6.51
C GLY A 83 -11.07 8.48 5.32
N VAL A 84 -9.91 8.80 4.76
CA VAL A 84 -9.76 9.76 3.66
C VAL A 84 -9.29 9.06 2.38
N ILE A 85 -9.63 9.66 1.24
CA ILE A 85 -9.15 9.28 -0.09
C ILE A 85 -8.17 10.36 -0.53
N LEU A 86 -6.93 9.99 -0.85
CA LEU A 86 -5.87 10.99 -1.03
C LEU A 86 -5.23 10.98 -2.40
N GLN A 87 -4.92 9.80 -2.95
CA GLN A 87 -4.15 9.76 -4.19
C GLN A 87 -4.49 8.55 -5.04
N PHE A 88 -4.22 8.78 -6.32
CA PHE A 88 -4.21 7.85 -7.41
C PHE A 88 -2.88 7.09 -7.51
N TRP A 89 -2.92 5.80 -7.21
CA TRP A 89 -1.78 4.90 -7.35
C TRP A 89 -1.89 4.12 -8.67
N CYS A 90 -0.88 4.28 -9.54
CA CYS A 90 -0.77 3.51 -10.77
C CYS A 90 -0.08 2.18 -10.47
N LEU A 91 -0.75 1.07 -10.75
CA LEU A 91 -0.23 -0.27 -10.50
C LEU A 91 0.99 -0.59 -11.40
N PRO A 92 2.21 -0.77 -10.85
CA PRO A 92 3.37 -1.09 -11.68
C PRO A 92 3.29 -2.52 -12.24
N PRO A 93 3.95 -2.80 -13.38
CA PRO A 93 3.99 -4.13 -14.01
C PRO A 93 4.42 -5.27 -13.08
N SER A 94 5.28 -4.99 -12.09
CA SER A 94 5.76 -5.95 -11.11
C SER A 94 4.66 -6.53 -10.21
N GLN A 95 3.57 -5.78 -9.98
CA GLN A 95 2.43 -6.22 -9.16
C GLN A 95 1.76 -7.49 -9.69
N TYR A 96 1.63 -7.58 -11.02
CA TYR A 96 0.81 -8.61 -11.65
C TYR A 96 1.43 -10.00 -11.53
N ASN A 97 2.76 -10.09 -11.53
CA ASN A 97 3.45 -11.37 -11.42
C ASN A 97 3.37 -11.92 -10.00
N VAL A 98 3.39 -11.06 -8.98
CA VAL A 98 3.24 -11.46 -7.57
C VAL A 98 1.84 -12.02 -7.30
N GLN A 99 0.77 -11.35 -7.78
CA GLN A 99 -0.58 -11.83 -7.56
C GLN A 99 -0.90 -13.13 -8.31
N ARG A 100 -0.36 -13.33 -9.53
CA ARG A 100 -0.51 -14.61 -10.24
C ARG A 100 0.23 -15.75 -9.53
N HIS A 101 1.42 -15.50 -9.01
CA HIS A 101 2.18 -16.52 -8.30
C HIS A 101 1.51 -16.94 -6.99
N MET A 102 0.94 -15.99 -6.22
CA MET A 102 0.17 -16.32 -5.02
C MET A 102 -1.08 -17.16 -5.34
N HIS A 103 -1.76 -16.88 -6.45
CA HIS A 103 -2.91 -17.69 -6.88
C HIS A 103 -2.51 -19.11 -7.30
N SER A 104 -1.36 -19.30 -7.96
CA SER A 104 -0.92 -20.64 -8.39
C SER A 104 -0.49 -21.56 -7.24
N HIS A 105 -0.13 -21.01 -6.08
CA HIS A 105 0.23 -21.78 -4.88
C HIS A 105 -0.94 -22.05 -3.93
N GLN A 106 -2.15 -21.60 -4.29
CA GLN A 106 -3.38 -21.84 -3.52
C GLN A 106 -4.28 -22.91 -4.15
N CYS A 107 -3.80 -23.64 -5.18
CA CYS A 107 -4.47 -24.80 -5.77
C CYS A 107 -3.71 -26.09 -5.49
#